data_AF-A0A0D3DNM7-F1
#
_entry.id   AF-A0A0D3DNM7-F1
#
_cell.length_a   1.000
_cell.length_b   1.000
_cell.length_c   1.000
_cell.angle_alpha   90.00
_cell.angle_beta   90.00
_cell.angle_gamma   90.00
#
_symmetry.space_group_name_H-M   'P 1'
#
loop_
_entity.id
_entity.type
_entity.pdbx_description
1 polymer ?
#
loop_
_entity_poly.entity_id
_entity_poly.type
_entity_poly.pdbx_seq_one_letter_code
_entity_poly.pdbx_strand_id
1 'polypeptide(L)'
;MMGGEDGLAHSIGKFDDTDYAFWRMQIEDYMYRKKLHQPLSKKPEKMDQDEWELLDRQVLGVIRLTLSKNVAHNFAKEKTTEGLMKVLSDMYERPSDTP
;
A
#
# COMPACT_ATOMS: atom_id res chain seq x y z
N MET A 1 22.31 17.13 9.60
CA MET A 1 20.82 17.12 9.57
C MET A 1 20.39 15.75 9.10
N MET A 2 19.66 15.02 9.94
CA MET A 2 19.28 13.62 9.69
C MET A 2 18.09 13.62 8.71
N GLY A 3 18.38 13.78 7.42
CA GLY A 3 17.41 13.70 6.33
C GLY A 3 17.48 12.33 5.67
N GLY A 4 17.28 11.28 6.45
CA GLY A 4 17.31 9.90 5.95
C GLY A 4 15.91 9.35 6.01
N GLU A 5 15.31 9.04 4.86
CA GLU A 5 14.35 7.94 4.70
C GLU A 5 12.93 8.12 5.30
N ASP A 6 12.74 8.81 6.42
CA ASP A 6 11.44 8.98 7.12
C ASP A 6 10.57 10.06 6.46
N GLY A 7 11.20 11.03 5.80
CA GLY A 7 10.53 12.13 5.11
C GLY A 7 9.74 11.71 3.88
N LEU A 8 10.06 10.55 3.29
CA LEU A 8 9.43 10.12 2.03
C LEU A 8 7.98 9.68 2.24
N ALA A 9 7.67 8.98 3.33
CA ALA A 9 6.28 8.66 3.69
C ALA A 9 5.46 9.92 3.99
N HIS A 10 6.13 10.96 4.53
CA HIS A 10 5.53 12.28 4.76
C HIS A 10 5.30 13.06 3.45
N SER A 11 6.00 12.71 2.37
CA SER A 11 5.83 13.29 1.03
C SER A 11 4.82 12.55 0.14
N ILE A 12 4.42 11.32 0.48
CA ILE A 12 3.34 10.63 -0.24
C ILE A 12 2.03 11.32 0.13
N GLY A 13 1.39 11.95 -0.86
CA GLY A 13 0.07 12.54 -0.69
C GLY A 13 -0.94 11.53 -0.17
N LYS A 14 -1.84 11.98 0.71
CA LYS A 14 -2.95 11.15 1.17
C LYS A 14 -3.87 10.85 -0.01
N PHE A 15 -4.16 9.57 -0.26
CA PHE A 15 -5.18 9.18 -1.22
C PHE A 15 -6.56 9.53 -0.69
N ASP A 16 -7.25 10.41 -1.40
CA ASP A 16 -8.54 10.94 -1.04
C ASP A 16 -9.68 10.48 -1.95
N ASP A 17 -9.44 9.47 -2.78
CA ASP A 17 -10.28 8.95 -3.89
C ASP A 17 -9.88 9.44 -5.29
N THR A 18 -8.99 10.43 -5.36
CA THR A 18 -8.59 11.03 -6.63
C THR A 18 -7.28 10.44 -7.14
N ASP A 19 -7.25 10.16 -8.46
CA ASP A 19 -6.07 9.68 -9.19
C ASP A 19 -5.38 8.46 -8.56
N TYR A 20 -6.16 7.37 -8.40
CA TYR A 20 -5.70 6.10 -7.85
C TYR A 20 -4.43 5.57 -8.52
N ALA A 21 -4.32 5.69 -9.84
CA ALA A 21 -3.16 5.22 -10.58
C ALA A 21 -1.87 5.96 -10.15
N PHE A 22 -1.92 7.28 -10.00
CA PHE A 22 -0.79 8.06 -9.52
C PHE A 22 -0.42 7.75 -8.07
N TRP A 23 -1.42 7.62 -7.19
CA TRP A 23 -1.18 7.21 -5.80
C TRP A 23 -0.54 5.82 -5.72
N ARG A 24 -1.08 4.85 -6.48
CA ARG A 24 -0.58 3.47 -6.56
C ARG A 24 0.88 3.43 -7.01
N MET A 25 1.21 4.20 -8.05
CA MET A 25 2.59 4.33 -8.52
C MET A 25 3.54 4.86 -7.42
N GLN A 26 3.13 5.88 -6.65
CA GLN A 26 3.96 6.42 -5.57
C GLN A 26 4.18 5.44 -4.42
N ILE A 27 3.13 4.72 -4.00
CA ILE A 27 3.26 3.74 -2.92
C ILE A 27 4.11 2.54 -3.36
N GLU A 28 3.98 2.08 -4.61
CA GLU A 28 4.82 1.02 -5.16
C GLU A 28 6.30 1.43 -5.18
N ASP A 29 6.66 2.61 -5.72
CA ASP A 29 8.05 3.09 -5.72
C ASP A 29 8.62 3.23 -4.30
N TYR A 30 7.82 3.75 -3.37
CA TYR A 30 8.20 3.83 -1.96
C TYR A 30 8.53 2.45 -1.37
N MET A 31 7.67 1.45 -1.60
CA MET A 31 7.87 0.09 -1.08
C MET A 31 9.10 -0.57 -1.70
N TYR A 32 9.34 -0.38 -3.00
CA TYR A 32 10.54 -0.88 -3.66
C TYR A 32 11.81 -0.28 -3.06
N ARG A 33 11.84 1.04 -2.86
CA ARG A 33 12.97 1.74 -2.25
C ARG A 33 13.25 1.27 -0.83
N LYS A 34 12.19 1.01 -0.06
CA LYS A 34 12.26 0.50 1.32
C LYS A 34 12.53 -0.99 1.43
N LYS A 35 12.61 -1.72 0.30
CA LYS A 35 12.68 -3.19 0.26
C LYS A 35 11.49 -3.87 0.97
N LEU A 36 10.34 -3.20 0.98
CA LEU A 36 9.08 -3.66 1.59
C LEU A 36 8.03 -4.04 0.54
N HIS A 37 8.44 -4.33 -0.70
CA HIS A 37 7.51 -4.61 -1.80
C HIS A 37 6.90 -6.02 -1.76
N GLN A 38 7.47 -6.95 -1.00
CA GLN A 38 7.06 -8.36 -1.04
C GLN A 38 5.56 -8.59 -0.70
N PRO A 39 4.98 -7.94 0.33
CA PRO A 39 3.55 -8.09 0.67
C PRO A 39 2.57 -7.49 -0.33
N LEU A 40 3.03 -6.73 -1.34
CA LEU A 40 2.16 -6.30 -2.45
C LEU A 40 1.81 -7.47 -3.39
N SER A 41 2.52 -8.60 -3.26
CA SER A 41 2.30 -9.85 -3.97
C SER A 41 1.94 -10.97 -3.00
N LYS A 42 2.00 -12.22 -3.46
CA LYS A 42 1.73 -13.40 -2.63
C LYS A 42 2.95 -13.81 -1.79
N LYS A 43 2.68 -14.39 -0.62
CA LYS A 43 3.70 -15.00 0.25
C LYS A 43 4.53 -16.03 -0.54
N PRO A 44 5.87 -15.93 -0.54
CA PRO A 44 6.74 -16.99 -1.06
C PRO A 44 6.62 -18.28 -0.24
N GLU A 45 6.57 -19.44 -0.90
CA GLU A 45 6.39 -20.75 -0.23
C GLU A 45 7.49 -21.06 0.80
N LYS A 46 8.71 -20.56 0.57
CA LYS A 46 9.88 -20.79 1.43
C LYS A 46 9.99 -19.80 2.60
N MET A 47 9.08 -18.84 2.71
CA MET A 47 9.13 -17.82 3.74
C MET A 47 8.45 -18.28 5.02
N ASP A 48 9.07 -17.97 6.16
CA ASP A 48 8.47 -18.21 7.47
C ASP A 48 7.13 -17.48 7.63
N GLN A 49 6.21 -18.05 8.41
CA GLN A 49 4.88 -17.48 8.59
C GLN A 49 4.90 -16.23 9.47
N ASP A 50 5.58 -16.27 10.61
CA ASP A 50 5.66 -15.14 11.53
C ASP A 50 6.43 -13.97 10.88
N GLU A 51 7.51 -14.26 10.15
CA GLU A 51 8.24 -13.25 9.38
C GLU A 51 7.36 -12.60 8.31
N TRP A 52 6.57 -13.39 7.59
CA TRP A 52 5.62 -12.88 6.60
C TRP A 52 4.52 -12.02 7.24
N GLU A 53 3.92 -12.46 8.34
CA GLU A 53 2.87 -11.70 9.02
C GLU A 53 3.38 -10.37 9.56
N LEU A 54 4.63 -10.32 10.04
CA LEU A 54 5.27 -9.08 10.45
C LEU A 54 5.45 -8.12 9.27
N LEU A 55 5.99 -8.60 8.15
CA LEU A 55 6.16 -7.78 6.94
C LEU A 55 4.83 -7.30 6.38
N ASP A 56 3.85 -8.20 6.26
CA ASP A 56 2.50 -7.87 5.79
C ASP A 56 1.86 -6.81 6.68
N ARG A 57 2.03 -6.92 8.01
CA ARG A 57 1.50 -5.92 8.95
C ARG A 57 2.17 -4.56 8.80
N GLN A 58 3.48 -4.53 8.54
CA GLN A 58 4.22 -3.28 8.31
C GLN A 58 3.73 -2.57 7.05
N VAL A 59 3.63 -3.30 5.93
CA VAL A 59 3.18 -2.74 4.64
C VAL A 59 1.73 -2.29 4.72
N LEU A 60 0.85 -3.10 5.32
CA LEU A 60 -0.54 -2.73 5.58
C LEU A 60 -0.64 -1.43 6.38
N GLY A 61 0.21 -1.27 7.39
CA GLY A 61 0.28 -0.06 8.21
C GLY A 61 0.65 1.17 7.38
N VAL A 62 1.67 1.08 6.54
CA VAL A 62 2.10 2.19 5.68
C VAL A 62 1.00 2.56 4.68
N ILE A 63 0.38 1.59 4.01
CA ILE A 63 -0.68 1.90 3.05
C ILE A 63 -1.84 2.61 3.75
N ARG A 64 -2.29 2.12 4.91
CA ARG A 64 -3.33 2.80 5.71
C ARG A 64 -2.94 4.22 6.10
N LEU A 65 -1.66 4.46 6.37
CA LEU A 65 -1.13 5.79 6.65
C LEU A 65 -1.05 6.68 5.42
N THR A 66 -1.12 6.17 4.19
CA THR A 66 -1.24 7.00 2.98
C THR A 66 -2.67 7.19 2.51
N LEU A 67 -3.67 6.64 3.20
CA LEU A 67 -5.08 6.90 2.93
C LEU A 67 -5.58 8.13 3.70
N SER A 68 -6.49 8.89 3.08
CA SER A 68 -7.29 9.89 3.79
C SER A 68 -8.18 9.21 4.84
N LYS A 69 -8.64 9.98 5.82
CA LYS A 69 -9.49 9.45 6.91
C LYS A 69 -10.73 8.75 6.38
N ASN A 70 -11.39 9.33 5.37
CA ASN A 70 -12.64 8.81 4.83
C ASN A 70 -12.42 7.48 4.10
N VAL A 71 -11.35 7.43 3.29
CA VAL A 71 -10.97 6.21 2.56
C VAL A 71 -10.55 5.13 3.55
N ALA A 72 -9.67 5.43 4.51
CA ALA A 72 -9.16 4.46 5.49
C ALA A 72 -10.25 3.74 6.30
N HIS A 73 -11.36 4.42 6.62
CA HIS A 73 -12.48 3.83 7.35
C HIS A 73 -13.13 2.66 6.59
N ASN A 74 -13.16 2.70 5.26
CA ASN A 74 -13.74 1.63 4.44
C ASN A 74 -12.92 0.33 4.52
N PHE A 75 -11.62 0.42 4.80
CA PHE A 75 -10.69 -0.71 4.81
C PHE A 75 -10.27 -1.14 6.22
N ALA A 76 -10.97 -0.68 7.25
CA ALA A 76 -10.66 -1.03 8.63
C ALA A 76 -10.74 -2.56 8.88
N LYS A 77 -11.59 -3.25 8.11
CA LYS A 77 -11.79 -4.71 8.20
C LYS A 77 -10.70 -5.54 7.50
N GLU A 78 -10.00 -4.96 6.54
CA GLU A 78 -8.94 -5.64 5.79
C GLU A 78 -7.76 -5.93 6.72
N LYS A 79 -7.33 -7.20 6.77
CA LYS A 79 -6.26 -7.62 7.70
C LYS A 79 -4.93 -7.87 6.99
N THR A 80 -4.94 -7.93 5.66
CA THR A 80 -3.78 -8.24 4.84
C THR A 80 -3.55 -7.15 3.80
N THR A 81 -2.29 -6.99 3.38
CA THR A 81 -1.92 -6.06 2.30
C THR A 81 -2.61 -6.45 1.00
N GLU A 82 -2.62 -7.74 0.66
CA GLU A 82 -3.28 -8.27 -0.54
C GLU A 82 -4.77 -7.93 -0.57
N GLY A 83 -5.48 -8.16 0.54
CA GLY A 83 -6.92 -7.87 0.64
C GLY A 83 -7.20 -6.37 0.46
N LEU A 84 -6.44 -5.54 1.17
CA LEU A 84 -6.58 -4.09 1.08
C LEU A 84 -6.30 -3.56 -0.35
N MET A 85 -5.23 -4.02 -1.00
CA MET A 85 -4.89 -3.62 -2.37
C MET A 85 -5.94 -4.08 -3.38
N LYS A 86 -6.49 -5.29 -3.19
CA LYS A 86 -7.55 -5.82 -4.05
C LYS A 86 -8.82 -4.97 -3.98
N VAL A 87 -9.26 -4.61 -2.76
CA VAL A 87 -10.46 -3.78 -2.58
C VAL A 87 -10.23 -2.36 -3.11
N LEU A 88 -9.02 -1.82 -2.95
CA LEU A 88 -8.65 -0.52 -3.54
C LEU A 88 -8.72 -0.54 -5.08
N SER A 89 -8.17 -1.57 -5.72
CA SER A 89 -8.27 -1.76 -7.17
C SER A 89 -9.73 -1.85 -7.61
N ASP A 90 -10.52 -2.69 -6.95
CA ASP A 90 -11.92 -2.93 -7.32
C ASP A 90 -12.77 -1.64 -7.29
N MET A 91 -12.50 -0.75 -6.33
CA MET A 91 -13.29 0.48 -6.16
C MET A 91 -12.79 1.66 -7.00
N TYR A 92 -11.48 1.78 -7.21
CA TYR A 92 -10.87 3.01 -7.74
C TYR A 92 -10.07 2.83 -9.02
N GLU A 93 -9.75 1.59 -9.40
CA GLU A 93 -9.15 1.33 -10.71
C GLU A 93 -10.24 1.53 -11.76
N ARG A 94 -10.10 2.60 -12.55
CA ARG A 94 -10.99 2.81 -13.68
C ARG A 94 -10.80 1.64 -14.65
N PRO A 95 -11.88 1.06 -15.21
CA PRO A 95 -11.74 0.20 -16.36
C PRO A 95 -11.01 1.03 -17.42
N SER A 96 -9.82 0.59 -17.80
CA SER A 96 -9.09 1.19 -18.91
C SER A 96 -10.04 1.20 -20.10
N ASP A 97 -10.37 2.39 -20.60
CA ASP A 97 -11.09 2.55 -21.85
C ASP A 97 -10.22 1.87 -22.93
N THR A 98 -10.49 0.60 -23.21
CA THR A 98 -9.84 -0.15 -24.27
C THR A 98 -10.27 0.50 -25.58
N PRO A 99 -9.32 1.01 -26.40
CA PRO A 99 -9.63 1.53 -27.72
C PRO A 99 -10.30 0.49 -28.63
#